data_AF-A0A3D0DY53-F1
#
_entry.id   AF-A0A3D0DY53-F1
#
_cell.length_a   1.000
_cell.length_b   1.000
_cell.length_c   1.000
_cell.angle_alpha   90.00
_cell.angle_beta   90.00
_cell.angle_gamma   90.00
#
_symmetry.space_group_name_H-M   'P 1'
#
loop_
_entity.id
_entity.type
_entity.pdbx_description
1 polymer ?
#
loop_
_entity_poly.entity_id
_entity_poly.type
_entity_poly.pdbx_seq_one_letter_code
_entity_poly.pdbx_strand_id
1 'polypeptide(L)'
;MAINTNYDPATTAQALAEKFTSGRQAMLTNQTNAATATEKALNTLGSALSAFQSSLTSLTGVNKTIAANNAAFSDTAIASASATSTAAAGSYTFFVEKVASAHKISYGGLADFAGGGSLKLGSGSNTFTIDLSGKTTWTVRDLAAAINGDTNNTSISASVVTTGTGVSELVLSAKSTGAANAITVAPSGATSGIDASLATKLGATPNQLTKALDAVLRVGSETGTAITQASNTFNVIDGVTMTLTKAQAAGSAPLTLTVASDTSKTTANAQAFVDAYNKLKSTIDALVSPADPSSGSAAGAFAGDSGVRALR
;
A
#
# COMPACT_ATOMS: atom_id res chain seq x y z
N MET A 1 -12.91 25.30 81.78
CA MET A 1 -12.24 24.45 80.77
C MET A 1 -11.30 25.35 80.01
N ALA A 2 -10.00 25.18 80.20
CA ALA A 2 -9.00 26.00 79.54
C ALA A 2 -9.12 25.79 78.02
N ILE A 3 -9.36 26.87 77.29
CA ILE A 3 -9.09 26.90 75.85
C ILE A 3 -7.58 26.70 75.76
N ASN A 4 -7.16 25.50 75.34
CA ASN A 4 -5.77 25.26 75.00
C ASN A 4 -5.45 26.14 73.81
N THR A 5 -4.95 27.34 74.08
CA THR A 5 -4.42 28.29 73.11
C THR A 5 -3.03 27.82 72.68
N ASN A 6 -2.95 26.62 72.08
CA ASN A 6 -1.83 26.35 71.18
C ASN A 6 -2.13 27.10 69.88
N TYR A 7 -2.11 28.43 69.98
CA TYR A 7 -2.16 29.34 68.85
C TYR A 7 -0.87 29.11 68.09
N ASP A 8 -0.94 28.24 67.09
CA ASP A 8 0.12 28.10 66.12
C ASP A 8 -0.14 29.17 65.04
N PRO A 9 0.57 30.31 65.08
CA PRO A 9 0.39 31.37 64.12
C PRO A 9 0.61 30.90 62.69
N ALA A 10 1.41 29.85 62.46
CA ALA A 10 1.65 29.30 61.14
C ALA A 10 0.39 28.60 60.58
N THR A 11 -0.26 27.73 61.35
CA THR A 11 -1.48 27.02 60.89
C THR A 11 -2.67 27.96 60.71
N THR A 12 -2.80 28.96 61.57
CA THR A 12 -3.87 29.96 61.47
C THR A 12 -3.66 30.89 60.27
N ALA A 13 -2.42 31.34 60.05
CA ALA A 13 -2.07 32.14 58.87
C ALA A 13 -2.27 31.34 57.56
N GLN A 14 -1.93 30.04 57.56
CA GLN A 14 -2.15 29.15 56.43
C GLN A 14 -3.64 28.99 56.10
N ALA A 15 -4.50 28.72 57.10
CA ALA A 15 -5.94 28.57 56.89
C ALA A 15 -6.60 29.86 56.37
N LEU A 16 -6.18 31.05 56.84
CA LEU A 16 -6.66 32.32 56.31
C LEU A 16 -6.16 32.59 54.89
N ALA A 17 -4.91 32.27 54.58
CA ALA A 17 -4.35 32.39 53.23
C ALA A 17 -5.06 31.46 52.23
N GLU A 18 -5.33 30.21 52.63
CA GLU A 18 -6.12 29.25 51.85
C GLU A 18 -7.56 29.76 51.64
N LYS A 19 -8.22 30.27 52.68
CA LYS A 19 -9.58 30.85 52.55
C LYS A 19 -9.60 32.11 51.67
N PHE A 20 -8.55 32.93 51.70
CA PHE A 20 -8.44 34.14 50.89
C PHE A 20 -8.18 33.83 49.40
N THR A 21 -7.57 32.68 49.11
CA THR A 21 -7.26 32.23 47.74
C THR A 21 -8.30 31.24 47.18
N SER A 22 -9.07 30.54 48.02
CA SER A 22 -10.01 29.48 47.61
C SER A 22 -11.07 29.93 46.62
N GLY A 23 -11.63 31.14 46.76
CA GLY A 23 -12.63 31.65 45.81
C GLY A 23 -12.04 31.91 44.41
N ARG A 24 -10.82 32.46 44.34
CA ARG A 24 -10.09 32.63 43.07
C ARG A 24 -9.65 31.30 42.49
N GLN A 25 -9.18 30.38 43.34
CA GLN A 25 -8.85 29.02 42.93
C GLN A 25 -10.06 28.28 42.37
N ALA A 26 -11.23 28.40 43.00
CA ALA A 26 -12.48 27.79 42.52
C ALA A 26 -12.92 28.37 41.17
N MET A 27 -12.84 29.69 40.98
CA MET A 27 -13.13 30.31 39.68
C MET A 27 -12.16 29.85 38.59
N LEU A 28 -10.85 29.83 38.87
CA LEU A 28 -9.84 29.34 37.93
C LEU A 28 -10.05 27.85 37.62
N THR A 29 -10.31 27.02 38.63
CA THR A 29 -10.62 25.60 38.43
C THR A 29 -11.86 25.42 37.55
N ASN A 30 -12.93 26.19 37.77
CA ASN A 30 -14.13 26.13 36.93
C ASN A 30 -13.87 26.58 35.49
N GLN A 31 -13.09 27.64 35.28
CA GLN A 31 -12.69 28.09 33.95
C GLN A 31 -11.81 27.06 33.24
N THR A 32 -10.82 26.49 33.93
CA THR A 32 -9.95 25.42 33.40
C THR A 32 -10.75 24.18 33.04
N ASN A 33 -11.70 23.77 33.88
CA ASN A 33 -12.58 22.64 33.62
C ASN A 33 -13.48 22.89 32.40
N ALA A 34 -14.07 24.09 32.28
CA ALA A 34 -14.89 24.47 31.13
C ALA A 34 -14.07 24.53 29.83
N ALA A 35 -12.87 25.11 29.87
CA ALA A 35 -11.95 25.15 28.74
C ALA A 35 -11.51 23.75 28.29
N THR A 36 -11.14 22.88 29.24
CA THR A 36 -10.76 21.49 28.97
C THR A 36 -11.93 20.68 28.39
N ALA A 37 -13.15 20.90 28.89
CA ALA A 37 -14.35 20.26 28.36
C ALA A 37 -14.65 20.72 26.92
N THR A 38 -14.49 22.03 26.65
CA THR A 38 -14.66 22.61 25.32
C THR A 38 -13.62 22.06 24.34
N GLU A 39 -12.35 21.98 24.74
CA GLU A 39 -11.28 21.42 23.91
C GLU A 39 -11.57 19.96 23.53
N LYS A 40 -11.93 19.12 24.51
CA LYS A 40 -12.31 17.72 24.26
C LYS A 40 -13.52 17.61 23.33
N ALA A 41 -14.50 18.49 23.51
CA ALA A 41 -15.69 18.54 22.68
C ALA A 41 -15.37 18.95 21.23
N LEU A 42 -14.51 19.95 21.02
CA LEU A 42 -14.02 20.33 19.68
C LEU A 42 -13.25 19.20 19.00
N ASN A 43 -12.35 18.52 19.74
CA ASN A 43 -11.61 17.38 19.20
C ASN A 43 -12.55 16.24 18.80
N THR A 44 -13.59 15.98 19.59
CA THR A 44 -14.62 14.99 19.30
C THR A 44 -15.42 15.37 18.05
N LEU A 45 -15.87 16.63 17.96
CA LEU A 45 -16.59 17.15 16.80
C LEU A 45 -15.74 17.10 15.54
N GLY A 46 -14.49 17.56 15.62
CA GLY A 46 -13.54 17.55 14.50
C GLY A 46 -13.25 16.14 14.00
N SER A 47 -13.11 15.17 14.92
CA SER A 47 -12.94 13.76 14.56
C SER A 47 -14.19 13.19 13.87
N ALA A 48 -15.38 13.50 14.38
CA ALA A 48 -16.64 13.04 13.79
C ALA A 48 -16.87 13.64 12.39
N LEU A 49 -16.61 14.93 12.21
CA LEU A 49 -16.67 15.61 10.90
C LEU A 49 -15.65 15.04 9.92
N SER A 50 -14.41 14.80 10.36
CA SER A 50 -13.36 14.21 9.52
C SER A 50 -13.73 12.79 9.08
N ALA A 51 -14.32 11.99 9.97
CA ALA A 51 -14.80 10.64 9.65
C ALA A 51 -15.96 10.67 8.65
N PHE A 52 -16.93 11.57 8.85
CA PHE A 52 -18.04 11.76 7.91
C PHE A 52 -17.56 12.24 6.54
N GLN A 53 -16.67 13.22 6.50
CA GLN A 53 -16.06 13.71 5.27
C GLN A 53 -15.30 12.61 4.53
N SER A 54 -14.58 11.74 5.25
CA SER A 54 -13.87 10.60 4.66
C SER A 54 -14.84 9.56 4.07
N SER A 55 -15.97 9.32 4.74
CA SER A 55 -17.03 8.47 4.21
C SER A 55 -17.64 9.07 2.94
N LEU A 56 -17.93 10.38 2.93
CA LEU A 56 -18.42 11.09 1.75
C LEU A 56 -17.45 11.00 0.57
N THR A 57 -16.16 11.31 0.77
CA THR A 57 -15.17 11.27 -0.32
C THR A 57 -15.00 9.87 -0.89
N SER A 58 -15.17 8.82 -0.08
CA SER A 58 -15.14 7.43 -0.56
C SER A 58 -16.31 7.07 -1.48
N LEU A 59 -17.40 7.85 -1.45
CA LEU A 59 -18.66 7.61 -2.17
C LEU A 59 -18.93 8.63 -3.29
N THR A 60 -18.38 9.84 -3.20
CA THR A 60 -18.62 10.96 -4.12
C THR A 60 -17.37 11.41 -4.88
N GLY A 61 -16.22 10.77 -4.64
CA GLY A 61 -14.99 11.04 -5.38
C GLY A 61 -15.06 10.66 -6.87
N VAL A 62 -14.07 11.12 -7.65
CA VAL A 62 -13.94 10.76 -9.08
C VAL A 62 -13.85 9.24 -9.22
N ASN A 63 -14.70 8.65 -10.07
CA ASN A 63 -14.86 7.20 -10.25
C ASN A 63 -15.25 6.44 -8.97
N LYS A 64 -15.85 7.12 -7.99
CA LYS A 64 -16.46 6.54 -6.81
C LYS A 64 -17.95 6.84 -6.85
N THR A 65 -18.76 5.82 -6.67
CA THR A 65 -20.21 5.97 -6.56
C THR A 65 -20.71 4.99 -5.52
N ILE A 66 -21.89 5.25 -5.00
CA ILE A 66 -22.60 4.29 -4.16
C ILE A 66 -22.82 2.98 -4.94
N ALA A 67 -23.15 3.08 -6.23
CA ALA A 67 -23.26 1.94 -7.12
C ALA A 67 -21.88 1.30 -7.36
N ALA A 68 -21.79 0.05 -6.94
CA ALA A 68 -20.64 -0.81 -7.20
C ALA A 68 -20.97 -1.73 -8.38
N ASN A 69 -19.97 -1.99 -9.21
CA ASN A 69 -20.01 -3.08 -10.18
C ASN A 69 -19.06 -4.19 -9.74
N ASN A 70 -19.37 -5.41 -10.16
CA ASN A 70 -18.53 -6.57 -9.98
C ASN A 70 -18.12 -7.08 -11.36
N ALA A 71 -16.86 -7.50 -11.48
CA ALA A 71 -16.36 -8.23 -12.62
C ALA A 71 -15.83 -9.58 -12.13
N ALA A 72 -16.43 -10.67 -12.57
CA ALA A 72 -16.08 -12.00 -12.13
C ALA A 72 -15.79 -12.90 -13.33
N PHE A 73 -14.66 -13.61 -13.28
CA PHE A 73 -14.38 -14.68 -14.21
C PHE A 73 -15.04 -15.99 -13.75
N SER A 74 -15.35 -16.85 -14.72
CA SER A 74 -15.89 -18.19 -14.44
C SER A 74 -14.91 -19.09 -13.69
N ASP A 75 -13.60 -18.83 -13.76
CA ASP A 75 -12.55 -19.51 -12.98
C ASP A 75 -11.54 -18.48 -12.44
N THR A 76 -11.61 -18.24 -11.13
CA THR A 76 -10.76 -17.28 -10.41
C THR A 76 -9.34 -17.78 -10.15
N ALA A 77 -9.07 -19.07 -10.35
CA ALA A 77 -7.71 -19.61 -10.25
C ALA A 77 -6.85 -19.26 -11.48
N ILE A 78 -7.50 -18.93 -12.60
CA ILE A 78 -6.86 -18.60 -13.87
C ILE A 78 -6.71 -17.09 -14.02
N ALA A 79 -7.76 -16.32 -13.73
CA ALA A 79 -7.71 -14.86 -13.76
C ALA A 79 -8.69 -14.23 -12.78
N SER A 80 -8.39 -13.02 -12.32
CA SER A 80 -9.29 -12.20 -11.50
C SER A 80 -9.59 -10.88 -12.20
N ALA A 81 -10.76 -10.30 -11.93
CA ALA A 81 -11.14 -9.01 -12.48
C ALA A 81 -11.71 -8.09 -11.40
N SER A 82 -11.61 -6.80 -11.66
CA SER A 82 -12.26 -5.76 -10.87
C SER A 82 -12.89 -4.74 -11.82
N ALA A 83 -14.11 -4.32 -11.48
CA ALA A 83 -14.83 -3.29 -12.22
C ALA A 83 -14.89 -2.01 -11.38
N THR A 84 -14.76 -0.89 -12.07
CA THR A 84 -15.10 0.42 -11.58
C THR A 84 -16.61 0.66 -11.73
N SER A 85 -17.11 1.69 -11.07
CA SER A 85 -18.52 2.10 -11.15
C SER A 85 -18.97 2.54 -12.55
N THR A 86 -18.05 2.89 -13.45
CA THR A 86 -18.33 3.27 -14.83
C THR A 86 -18.34 2.08 -15.80
N ALA A 87 -17.94 0.88 -15.33
CA ALA A 87 -17.91 -0.31 -16.16
C ALA A 87 -19.32 -0.67 -16.64
N ALA A 88 -19.49 -0.84 -17.95
CA ALA A 88 -20.75 -1.28 -18.53
C ALA A 88 -21.01 -2.77 -18.22
N ALA A 89 -22.25 -3.10 -17.87
CA ALA A 89 -22.65 -4.48 -17.68
C ALA A 89 -22.55 -5.25 -19.00
N GLY A 90 -22.04 -6.48 -18.94
CA GLY A 90 -21.80 -7.29 -20.13
C GLY A 90 -21.12 -8.61 -19.82
N SER A 91 -21.17 -9.54 -20.77
CA SER A 91 -20.44 -10.80 -20.70
C SER A 91 -19.43 -10.85 -21.83
N TYR A 92 -18.19 -11.19 -21.50
CA TYR A 92 -17.08 -11.26 -22.43
C TYR A 92 -16.39 -12.60 -22.26
N THR A 93 -15.97 -13.21 -23.35
CA THR A 93 -15.20 -14.46 -23.30
C THR A 93 -13.75 -14.19 -23.65
N PHE A 94 -12.85 -14.86 -22.95
CA PHE A 94 -11.41 -14.73 -23.13
C PHE A 94 -10.73 -16.09 -23.07
N PHE A 95 -9.56 -16.20 -23.68
CA PHE A 95 -8.69 -17.35 -23.54
C PHE A 95 -7.28 -16.90 -23.13
N VAL A 96 -6.79 -17.39 -22.00
CA VAL A 96 -5.45 -17.05 -21.51
C VAL A 96 -4.43 -18.01 -22.12
N GLU A 97 -3.75 -17.59 -23.18
CA GLU A 97 -2.74 -18.41 -23.85
C GLU A 97 -1.43 -18.46 -23.06
N LYS A 98 -0.96 -17.29 -22.58
CA LYS A 98 0.31 -17.16 -21.83
C LYS A 98 0.19 -16.08 -20.76
N VAL A 99 0.90 -16.29 -19.65
CA VAL A 99 1.10 -15.28 -18.62
C VAL A 99 2.50 -14.67 -18.74
N ALA A 100 2.61 -13.39 -18.43
CA ALA A 100 3.88 -12.70 -18.43
C ALA A 100 4.76 -13.21 -17.29
N SER A 101 6.03 -13.45 -17.59
CA SER A 101 7.03 -13.89 -16.62
C SER A 101 8.26 -13.01 -16.66
N ALA A 102 8.83 -12.74 -15.48
CA ALA A 102 10.08 -12.00 -15.34
C ALA A 102 11.26 -12.92 -15.70
N HIS A 103 12.28 -12.35 -16.35
CA HIS A 103 13.50 -13.09 -16.64
C HIS A 103 14.24 -13.39 -15.34
N LYS A 104 14.62 -14.65 -15.12
CA LYS A 104 15.54 -15.03 -14.04
C LYS A 104 16.64 -15.89 -14.61
N ILE A 105 17.87 -15.48 -14.33
CA ILE A 105 19.08 -16.18 -14.75
C ILE A 105 19.96 -16.41 -13.54
N SER A 106 20.76 -17.47 -13.57
CA SER A 106 21.70 -17.76 -12.51
C SER A 106 23.08 -18.15 -13.03
N TYR A 107 24.09 -17.78 -12.27
CA TYR A 107 25.50 -18.06 -12.52
C TYR A 107 26.07 -18.81 -11.31
N GLY A 108 26.31 -20.10 -11.50
CA GLY A 108 26.92 -20.97 -10.50
C GLY A 108 28.45 -21.04 -10.61
N GLY A 109 29.10 -21.47 -9.53
CA GLY A 109 30.55 -21.70 -9.52
C GLY A 109 31.37 -20.42 -9.65
N LEU A 110 30.84 -19.29 -9.19
CA LEU A 110 31.58 -18.06 -9.02
C LEU A 110 32.40 -18.15 -7.72
N ALA A 111 33.72 -18.10 -7.84
CA ALA A 111 34.64 -17.94 -6.72
C ALA A 111 34.94 -16.45 -6.49
N ASP A 112 35.65 -16.15 -5.41
CA ASP A 112 36.17 -14.79 -5.19
C ASP A 112 37.12 -14.42 -6.33
N PHE A 113 36.99 -13.19 -6.83
CA PHE A 113 37.72 -12.70 -7.99
C PHE A 113 38.44 -11.38 -7.68
N ALA A 114 39.51 -11.11 -8.43
CA ALA A 114 40.22 -9.84 -8.32
C ALA A 114 39.33 -8.70 -8.82
N GLY A 115 39.30 -7.58 -8.09
CA GLY A 115 38.63 -6.38 -8.57
C GLY A 115 39.36 -5.74 -9.73
N GLY A 116 38.57 -5.19 -10.65
CA GLY A 116 39.07 -4.57 -11.86
C GLY A 116 37.99 -4.48 -12.94
N GLY A 117 38.05 -3.41 -13.71
CA GLY A 117 37.14 -3.18 -14.83
C GLY A 117 35.71 -2.91 -14.45
N SER A 118 34.83 -3.12 -15.42
CA SER A 118 33.42 -2.78 -15.30
C SER A 118 32.52 -3.85 -15.90
N LEU A 119 31.34 -4.02 -15.30
CA LEU A 119 30.33 -4.97 -15.71
C LEU A 119 29.08 -4.23 -16.16
N LYS A 120 28.68 -4.40 -17.42
CA LYS A 120 27.45 -3.81 -17.96
C LYS A 120 26.29 -4.79 -17.76
N LEU A 121 25.24 -4.33 -17.08
CA LEU A 121 23.99 -5.05 -16.91
C LEU A 121 22.86 -4.26 -17.57
N GLY A 122 21.84 -4.97 -18.04
CA GLY A 122 20.67 -4.35 -18.63
C GLY A 122 19.45 -5.25 -18.51
N SER A 123 18.27 -4.63 -18.45
CA SER A 123 16.98 -5.29 -18.56
C SER A 123 15.98 -4.26 -19.06
N GLY A 124 15.30 -4.56 -20.17
CA GLY A 124 14.43 -3.60 -20.84
C GLY A 124 15.22 -2.42 -21.41
N SER A 125 14.72 -1.21 -21.17
CA SER A 125 15.37 0.05 -21.57
C SER A 125 16.47 0.51 -20.61
N ASN A 126 16.55 -0.07 -19.41
CA ASN A 126 17.53 0.33 -18.41
C ASN A 126 18.83 -0.47 -18.57
N THR A 127 19.93 0.23 -18.79
CA THR A 127 21.28 -0.33 -18.80
C THR A 127 22.16 0.47 -17.86
N PHE A 128 22.94 -0.21 -17.03
CA PHE A 128 23.86 0.40 -16.09
C PHE A 128 25.17 -0.39 -16.04
N THR A 129 26.20 0.24 -15.49
CA THR A 129 27.54 -0.33 -15.42
C THR A 129 28.02 -0.27 -13.99
N ILE A 130 28.41 -1.42 -13.46
CA ILE A 130 29.05 -1.54 -12.14
C ILE A 130 30.55 -1.44 -12.32
N ASP A 131 31.18 -0.52 -11.58
CA ASP A 131 32.63 -0.45 -11.46
C ASP A 131 33.12 -1.46 -10.40
N LEU A 132 34.02 -2.34 -10.80
CA LEU A 132 34.61 -3.38 -9.95
C LEU A 132 36.02 -3.00 -9.47
N SER A 133 36.51 -1.79 -9.76
CA SER A 133 37.83 -1.31 -9.31
C SER A 133 37.87 -0.86 -7.85
N GLY A 134 36.70 -0.67 -7.21
CA GLY A 134 36.58 -0.15 -5.84
C GLY A 134 37.05 -1.08 -4.70
N LYS A 135 37.40 -2.34 -5.00
CA LYS A 135 37.94 -3.32 -4.05
C LYS A 135 39.02 -4.16 -4.73
N THR A 136 39.98 -4.68 -3.96
CA THR A 136 41.02 -5.60 -4.45
C THR A 136 40.51 -7.01 -4.67
N THR A 137 39.61 -7.48 -3.79
CA THR A 137 38.95 -8.80 -3.89
C THR A 137 37.45 -8.61 -3.76
N TRP A 138 36.70 -9.23 -4.66
CA TRP A 138 35.24 -9.22 -4.67
C TRP A 138 34.71 -10.63 -4.42
N THR A 139 33.67 -10.70 -3.59
CA THR A 139 32.88 -11.93 -3.41
C THR A 139 31.60 -11.85 -4.26
N VAL A 140 30.94 -13.00 -4.46
CA VAL A 140 29.61 -13.05 -5.12
C VAL A 140 28.57 -12.21 -4.38
N ARG A 141 28.70 -12.12 -3.05
CA ARG A 141 27.83 -11.29 -2.19
C ARG A 141 28.08 -9.81 -2.40
N ASP A 142 29.34 -9.41 -2.54
CA ASP A 142 29.69 -8.02 -2.87
C ASP A 142 29.15 -7.62 -4.23
N LEU A 143 29.25 -8.50 -5.23
CA LEU A 143 28.69 -8.24 -6.56
C LEU A 143 27.16 -8.08 -6.51
N ALA A 144 26.46 -8.97 -5.81
CA ALA A 144 25.00 -8.86 -5.63
C ALA A 144 24.61 -7.56 -4.90
N ALA A 145 25.37 -7.18 -3.87
CA ALA A 145 25.16 -5.92 -3.14
C ALA A 145 25.44 -4.69 -4.02
N ALA A 146 26.50 -4.70 -4.82
CA ALA A 146 26.81 -3.61 -5.75
C ALA A 146 25.74 -3.45 -6.83
N ILE A 147 25.23 -4.56 -7.39
CA ILE A 147 24.12 -4.51 -8.34
C ILE A 147 22.88 -3.89 -7.69
N ASN A 148 22.49 -4.34 -6.48
CA ASN A 148 21.29 -3.81 -5.81
C ASN A 148 21.46 -2.39 -5.28
N GLY A 149 22.69 -1.98 -4.96
CA GLY A 149 23.01 -0.66 -4.42
C GLY A 149 23.26 0.41 -5.49
N ASP A 150 23.35 0.04 -6.77
CA ASP A 150 23.55 1.00 -7.85
C ASP A 150 22.31 1.88 -8.05
N THR A 151 22.52 3.20 -8.04
CA THR A 151 21.44 4.19 -8.17
C THR A 151 20.74 4.14 -9.53
N ASN A 152 21.41 3.63 -10.58
CA ASN A 152 20.85 3.45 -11.91
C ASN A 152 20.15 2.08 -12.06
N ASN A 153 20.21 1.19 -11.05
CA ASN A 153 19.55 -0.10 -11.11
C ASN A 153 18.05 -0.01 -10.74
N THR A 154 17.26 0.35 -11.74
CA THR A 154 15.78 0.35 -11.64
C THR A 154 15.14 -0.95 -12.12
N SER A 155 15.88 -1.87 -12.74
CA SER A 155 15.31 -3.00 -13.51
C SER A 155 15.71 -4.40 -13.05
N ILE A 156 16.79 -4.57 -12.27
CA ILE A 156 17.32 -5.88 -11.87
C ILE A 156 17.38 -6.00 -10.35
N SER A 157 17.16 -7.20 -9.82
CA SER A 157 17.46 -7.58 -8.44
C SER A 157 18.45 -8.74 -8.45
N ALA A 158 19.54 -8.61 -7.69
CA ALA A 158 20.53 -9.66 -7.51
C ALA A 158 20.35 -10.33 -6.15
N SER A 159 20.53 -11.65 -6.08
CA SER A 159 20.58 -12.40 -4.84
C SER A 159 21.65 -13.50 -4.93
N VAL A 160 22.13 -13.96 -3.78
CA VAL A 160 23.06 -15.08 -3.70
C VAL A 160 22.33 -16.25 -3.07
N VAL A 161 22.30 -17.38 -3.78
CA VAL A 161 21.71 -18.63 -3.32
C VAL A 161 22.84 -19.62 -3.04
N THR A 162 22.88 -20.18 -1.84
CA THR A 162 23.87 -21.21 -1.48
C THR A 162 23.31 -22.58 -1.83
N THR A 163 23.84 -23.22 -2.88
CA THR A 163 23.42 -24.56 -3.33
C THR A 163 24.36 -25.61 -2.73
N GLY A 164 24.12 -25.99 -1.47
CA GLY A 164 24.93 -27.00 -0.76
C GLY A 164 26.30 -26.51 -0.27
N THR A 165 27.17 -27.43 0.15
CA THR A 165 28.46 -27.14 0.81
C THR A 165 29.37 -26.24 -0.04
N GLY A 166 29.33 -24.93 0.21
CA GLY A 166 30.31 -23.95 -0.25
C GLY A 166 30.09 -23.34 -1.63
N VAL A 167 29.09 -23.77 -2.42
CA VAL A 167 28.85 -23.21 -3.75
C VAL A 167 27.80 -22.10 -3.65
N SER A 168 28.21 -20.87 -3.96
CA SER A 168 27.32 -19.72 -4.09
C SER A 168 26.93 -19.52 -5.55
N GLU A 169 25.65 -19.33 -5.80
CA GLU A 169 25.06 -19.04 -7.10
C GLU A 169 24.50 -17.61 -7.09
N LEU A 170 24.94 -16.80 -8.06
CA LEU A 170 24.39 -15.46 -8.27
C LEU A 170 23.11 -15.59 -9.09
N VAL A 171 21.97 -15.20 -8.51
CA VAL A 171 20.69 -15.16 -9.20
C VAL A 171 20.35 -13.71 -9.52
N LEU A 172 20.09 -13.43 -10.79
CA LEU A 172 19.61 -12.14 -11.26
C LEU A 172 18.15 -12.29 -11.69
N SER A 173 17.28 -11.43 -11.16
CA SER A 173 15.85 -11.39 -11.46
C SER A 173 15.46 -10.03 -12.01
N ALA A 174 14.74 -9.98 -13.13
CA ALA A 174 14.16 -8.75 -13.62
C ALA A 174 13.03 -8.31 -12.66
N LYS A 175 12.96 -7.01 -12.36
CA LYS A 175 11.90 -6.42 -11.53
C LYS A 175 10.55 -6.39 -12.26
N SER A 176 10.59 -6.38 -13.60
CA SER A 176 9.41 -6.34 -14.46
C SER A 176 9.28 -7.61 -15.30
N THR A 177 8.04 -8.02 -15.57
CA THR A 177 7.71 -9.12 -16.48
C THR A 177 7.75 -8.66 -17.94
N GLY A 178 7.74 -9.60 -18.88
CA GLY A 178 7.68 -9.31 -20.31
C GLY A 178 8.97 -9.67 -21.06
N ALA A 179 8.84 -10.01 -22.34
CA ALA A 179 9.93 -10.48 -23.19
C ALA A 179 11.01 -9.41 -23.39
N ALA A 180 10.62 -8.14 -23.48
CA ALA A 180 11.55 -7.01 -23.59
C ALA A 180 12.44 -6.83 -22.35
N ASN A 181 12.01 -7.31 -21.18
CA ASN A 181 12.73 -7.18 -19.91
C ASN A 181 13.76 -8.30 -19.69
N ALA A 182 14.22 -8.95 -20.76
CA ALA A 182 15.28 -9.93 -20.71
C ALA A 182 16.57 -9.30 -20.15
N ILE A 183 17.08 -9.88 -19.06
CA ILE A 183 18.39 -9.54 -18.49
C ILE A 183 19.50 -9.84 -19.49
N THR A 184 20.32 -8.84 -19.76
CA THR A 184 21.60 -8.95 -20.47
C THR A 184 22.74 -8.68 -19.51
N VAL A 185 23.72 -9.58 -19.47
CA VAL A 185 24.97 -9.37 -18.75
C VAL A 185 26.08 -9.37 -19.78
N ALA A 186 26.80 -8.26 -19.87
CA ALA A 186 27.93 -8.13 -20.76
C ALA A 186 29.12 -7.65 -19.94
N PRO A 187 30.20 -8.43 -19.80
CA PRO A 187 31.47 -7.83 -19.44
C PRO A 187 31.78 -6.82 -20.54
N SER A 188 31.83 -5.53 -20.20
CA SER A 188 32.09 -4.51 -21.21
C SER A 188 33.49 -4.74 -21.75
N GLY A 189 33.63 -5.21 -22.99
CA GLY A 189 34.87 -5.24 -23.79
C GLY A 189 36.03 -6.10 -23.25
N ALA A 190 36.69 -6.84 -24.13
CA ALA A 190 37.86 -7.69 -23.86
C ALA A 190 39.14 -6.94 -23.38
N THR A 191 39.06 -5.65 -23.07
CA THR A 191 40.17 -4.77 -22.68
C THR A 191 40.01 -4.11 -21.30
N SER A 192 38.98 -4.49 -20.53
CA SER A 192 38.54 -3.69 -19.38
C SER A 192 39.19 -4.02 -18.04
N GLY A 193 40.13 -4.97 -17.97
CA GLY A 193 40.79 -5.31 -16.71
C GLY A 193 39.90 -6.05 -15.70
N ILE A 194 38.78 -6.61 -16.16
CA ILE A 194 37.95 -7.54 -15.36
C ILE A 194 38.65 -8.90 -15.24
N ASP A 195 38.47 -9.57 -14.11
CA ASP A 195 39.02 -10.90 -13.87
C ASP A 195 38.60 -11.91 -14.96
N ALA A 196 39.57 -12.64 -15.52
CA ALA A 196 39.35 -13.55 -16.64
C ALA A 196 38.41 -14.71 -16.29
N SER A 197 38.41 -15.17 -15.03
CA SER A 197 37.51 -16.23 -14.57
C SER A 197 36.07 -15.73 -14.51
N LEU A 198 35.86 -14.49 -14.03
CA LEU A 198 34.56 -13.84 -14.00
C LEU A 198 34.02 -13.57 -15.42
N ALA A 199 34.84 -13.02 -16.31
CA ALA A 199 34.46 -12.75 -17.69
C ALA A 199 34.04 -14.03 -18.44
N THR A 200 34.77 -15.13 -18.22
CA THR A 200 34.45 -16.44 -18.81
C THR A 200 33.13 -16.98 -18.28
N LYS A 201 32.84 -16.84 -16.98
CA LYS A 201 31.60 -17.32 -16.36
C LYS A 201 30.39 -16.48 -16.73
N LEU A 202 30.53 -15.16 -16.78
CA LEU A 202 29.45 -14.24 -17.18
C LEU A 202 29.23 -14.19 -18.70
N GLY A 203 30.26 -14.50 -19.49
CA GLY A 203 30.17 -14.64 -20.94
C GLY A 203 29.66 -16.00 -21.42
N ALA A 204 29.64 -17.02 -20.54
CA ALA A 204 28.99 -18.29 -20.80
C ALA A 204 27.47 -18.15 -20.75
N THR A 205 26.75 -19.03 -21.45
CA THR A 205 25.28 -19.07 -21.40
C THR A 205 24.83 -19.28 -19.95
N PRO A 206 24.08 -18.33 -19.36
CA PRO A 206 23.60 -18.49 -17.99
C PRO A 206 22.60 -19.64 -17.88
N ASN A 207 22.44 -20.17 -16.67
CA ASN A 207 21.33 -21.07 -16.38
C ASN A 207 20.03 -20.25 -16.32
N GLN A 208 19.09 -20.54 -17.22
CA GLN A 208 17.84 -19.78 -17.31
C GLN A 208 16.77 -20.43 -16.43
N LEU A 209 16.50 -19.82 -15.26
CA LEU A 209 15.51 -20.30 -14.30
C LEU A 209 14.08 -20.00 -14.79
N THR A 210 13.84 -18.80 -15.32
CA THR A 210 12.55 -18.43 -15.92
C THR A 210 12.76 -17.57 -17.15
N LYS A 211 12.02 -17.86 -18.23
CA LYS A 211 12.07 -17.08 -19.47
C LYS A 211 11.36 -15.74 -19.31
N ALA A 212 11.86 -14.71 -20.00
CA ALA A 212 11.14 -13.47 -20.20
C ALA A 212 10.00 -13.72 -21.21
N LEU A 213 8.75 -13.65 -20.78
CA LEU A 213 7.58 -13.86 -21.65
C LEU A 213 6.59 -12.72 -21.45
N ASP A 214 5.95 -12.31 -22.54
CA ASP A 214 4.78 -11.44 -22.50
C ASP A 214 3.51 -12.27 -22.23
N ALA A 215 2.54 -11.65 -21.56
CA ALA A 215 1.22 -12.22 -21.42
C ALA A 215 0.50 -12.12 -22.77
N VAL A 216 -0.22 -13.18 -23.14
CA VAL A 216 -1.04 -13.26 -24.34
C VAL A 216 -2.45 -13.66 -23.94
N LEU A 217 -3.36 -12.71 -24.06
CA LEU A 217 -4.79 -12.88 -23.82
C LEU A 217 -5.51 -12.84 -25.16
N ARG A 218 -6.42 -13.77 -25.43
CA ARG A 218 -7.23 -13.76 -26.65
C ARG A 218 -8.68 -13.46 -26.36
N VAL A 219 -9.31 -12.63 -27.18
CA VAL A 219 -10.73 -12.30 -27.06
C VAL A 219 -11.57 -13.37 -27.75
N GLY A 220 -12.57 -13.91 -27.08
CA GLY A 220 -13.44 -14.96 -27.60
C GLY A 220 -12.89 -16.35 -27.26
N SER A 221 -12.11 -16.92 -28.16
CA SER A 221 -11.59 -18.29 -28.09
C SER A 221 -10.07 -18.33 -28.32
N GLU A 222 -9.51 -19.54 -28.34
CA GLU A 222 -8.09 -19.79 -28.64
C GLU A 222 -7.64 -19.27 -30.02
N THR A 223 -8.57 -19.11 -30.99
CA THR A 223 -8.31 -18.53 -32.31
C THR A 223 -8.68 -17.05 -32.40
N GLY A 224 -9.07 -16.45 -31.28
CA GLY A 224 -9.47 -15.05 -31.16
C GLY A 224 -8.33 -14.05 -31.37
N THR A 225 -8.70 -12.78 -31.33
CA THR A 225 -7.74 -11.66 -31.46
C THR A 225 -6.81 -11.65 -30.25
N ALA A 226 -5.49 -11.73 -30.51
CA ALA A 226 -4.48 -11.74 -29.46
C ALA A 226 -4.13 -10.33 -28.99
N ILE A 227 -4.10 -10.16 -27.68
CA ILE A 227 -3.67 -8.97 -26.96
C ILE A 227 -2.41 -9.35 -26.20
N THR A 228 -1.29 -8.75 -26.58
CA THR A 228 0.02 -9.03 -25.98
C THR A 228 0.46 -7.86 -25.13
N GLN A 229 0.83 -8.12 -23.88
CA GLN A 229 1.36 -7.10 -22.96
C GLN A 229 2.49 -7.67 -22.11
N ALA A 230 3.41 -6.79 -21.70
CA ALA A 230 4.50 -7.16 -20.80
C ALA A 230 4.03 -7.46 -19.37
N SER A 231 2.84 -7.01 -18.97
CA SER A 231 2.26 -7.20 -17.63
C SER A 231 1.15 -8.26 -17.64
N ASN A 232 0.89 -8.87 -16.49
CA ASN A 232 -0.27 -9.73 -16.26
C ASN A 232 -1.56 -8.95 -15.99
N THR A 233 -1.49 -7.62 -15.91
CA THR A 233 -2.66 -6.75 -15.72
C THR A 233 -3.07 -6.11 -17.03
N PHE A 234 -4.34 -6.30 -17.40
CA PHE A 234 -4.95 -5.88 -18.66
C PHE A 234 -6.12 -4.92 -18.38
N ASN A 235 -6.10 -3.76 -19.03
CA ASN A 235 -7.16 -2.74 -18.96
C ASN A 235 -7.76 -2.53 -20.36
N VAL A 236 -8.30 -3.61 -20.93
CA VAL A 236 -8.78 -3.64 -22.32
C VAL A 236 -10.23 -3.17 -22.44
N ILE A 237 -11.04 -3.44 -21.41
CA ILE A 237 -12.43 -2.98 -21.33
C ILE A 237 -12.46 -1.73 -20.46
N ASP A 238 -13.16 -0.69 -20.92
CA ASP A 238 -13.27 0.55 -20.15
C ASP A 238 -13.89 0.29 -18.77
N GLY A 239 -13.23 0.82 -17.75
CA GLY A 239 -13.61 0.61 -16.36
C GLY A 239 -13.38 -0.79 -15.80
N VAL A 240 -12.74 -1.73 -16.51
CA VAL A 240 -12.43 -3.08 -16.00
C VAL A 240 -10.93 -3.37 -16.04
N THR A 241 -10.40 -3.83 -14.91
CA THR A 241 -9.02 -4.28 -14.76
C THR A 241 -9.02 -5.79 -14.56
N MET A 242 -8.34 -6.52 -15.44
CA MET A 242 -8.17 -7.98 -15.39
C MET A 242 -6.73 -8.31 -15.00
N THR A 243 -6.55 -9.31 -14.13
CA THR A 243 -5.23 -9.82 -13.73
C THR A 243 -5.16 -11.30 -14.02
N LEU A 244 -4.18 -11.72 -14.82
CA LEU A 244 -3.96 -13.10 -15.21
C LEU A 244 -3.04 -13.79 -14.22
N THR A 245 -3.41 -14.99 -13.77
CA THR A 245 -2.66 -15.76 -12.78
C THR A 245 -2.05 -17.02 -13.40
N LYS A 246 -2.79 -17.68 -14.31
CA LYS A 246 -2.35 -18.92 -14.96
C LYS A 246 -2.76 -18.93 -16.44
N ALA A 247 -1.98 -19.64 -17.25
CA ALA A 247 -2.36 -19.96 -18.62
C ALA A 247 -3.36 -21.13 -18.65
N GLN A 248 -4.26 -21.12 -19.63
CA GLN A 248 -5.17 -22.22 -19.92
C GLN A 248 -4.45 -23.30 -20.74
N ALA A 249 -4.85 -24.55 -20.57
CA ALA A 249 -4.39 -25.62 -21.46
C ALA A 249 -5.01 -25.44 -22.86
N ALA A 250 -4.27 -25.77 -23.91
CA ALA A 250 -4.78 -25.75 -25.28
C ALA A 250 -6.07 -26.59 -25.40
N GLY A 251 -7.08 -26.08 -26.12
CA GLY A 251 -8.40 -26.70 -26.24
C GLY A 251 -9.32 -26.57 -25.02
N SER A 252 -8.91 -25.84 -23.97
CA SER A 252 -9.81 -25.54 -22.83
C SER A 252 -10.94 -24.60 -23.25
N ALA A 253 -12.09 -24.72 -22.58
CA ALA A 253 -13.19 -23.77 -22.77
C ALA A 253 -12.78 -22.33 -22.44
N PRO A 254 -13.27 -21.32 -23.18
CA PRO A 254 -12.99 -19.92 -22.87
C PRO A 254 -13.48 -19.52 -21.48
N LEU A 255 -12.69 -18.65 -20.84
CA LEU A 255 -13.01 -18.03 -19.57
C LEU A 255 -14.05 -16.92 -19.79
N THR A 256 -15.20 -17.01 -19.12
CA THR A 256 -16.24 -15.99 -19.22
C THR A 256 -16.06 -14.95 -18.13
N LEU A 257 -15.90 -13.70 -18.51
CA LEU A 257 -15.94 -12.52 -17.65
C LEU A 257 -17.35 -11.95 -17.65
N THR A 258 -17.98 -11.91 -16.48
CA THR A 258 -19.28 -11.26 -16.30
C THR A 258 -19.11 -9.97 -15.52
N VAL A 259 -19.52 -8.86 -16.13
CA VAL A 259 -19.60 -7.54 -15.50
C VAL A 259 -21.07 -7.26 -15.20
N ALA A 260 -21.40 -7.06 -13.93
CA ALA A 260 -22.76 -6.78 -13.48
C ALA A 260 -22.76 -5.83 -12.28
N SER A 261 -23.89 -5.19 -12.01
CA SER A 261 -24.06 -4.37 -10.81
C SER A 261 -24.00 -5.23 -9.55
N ASP A 262 -23.25 -4.76 -8.56
CA ASP A 262 -23.07 -5.40 -7.26
C ASP A 262 -24.03 -4.75 -6.25
N THR A 263 -25.25 -5.28 -6.17
CA THR A 263 -26.30 -4.75 -5.28
C THR A 263 -25.93 -4.89 -3.80
N SER A 264 -25.16 -5.92 -3.45
CA SER A 264 -24.68 -6.15 -2.08
C SER A 264 -23.69 -5.07 -1.65
N LYS A 265 -22.64 -4.83 -2.44
CA LYS A 265 -21.68 -3.74 -2.14
C LYS A 265 -22.33 -2.38 -2.22
N THR A 266 -23.27 -2.17 -3.14
CA THR A 266 -24.03 -0.92 -3.24
C THR A 266 -24.83 -0.64 -1.96
N THR A 267 -25.51 -1.67 -1.44
CA THR A 267 -26.25 -1.57 -0.18
C THR A 267 -25.32 -1.34 1.01
N ALA A 268 -24.18 -2.04 1.07
CA ALA A 268 -23.19 -1.85 2.12
C ALA A 268 -22.59 -0.44 2.12
N ASN A 269 -22.31 0.12 0.94
CA ASN A 269 -21.84 1.50 0.78
C ASN A 269 -22.88 2.52 1.27
N ALA A 270 -24.16 2.31 0.91
CA ALA A 270 -25.25 3.16 1.39
C ALA A 270 -25.43 3.06 2.91
N GLN A 271 -25.33 1.86 3.48
CA GLN A 271 -25.41 1.66 4.93
C GLN A 271 -24.24 2.35 5.65
N ALA A 272 -23.01 2.22 5.14
CA ALA A 272 -21.84 2.87 5.72
C ALA A 272 -21.98 4.40 5.76
N PHE A 273 -22.59 5.00 4.73
CA PHE A 273 -22.91 6.42 4.73
C PHE A 273 -23.92 6.80 5.80
N VAL A 274 -25.03 6.05 5.89
CA VAL A 274 -26.08 6.26 6.88
C VAL A 274 -25.52 6.13 8.30
N ASP A 275 -24.66 5.15 8.54
CA ASP A 275 -24.02 4.94 9.83
C ASP A 275 -23.07 6.09 10.18
N ALA A 276 -22.28 6.58 9.21
CA ALA A 276 -21.40 7.73 9.41
C ALA A 276 -22.19 9.01 9.71
N TYR A 277 -23.29 9.26 8.99
CA TYR A 277 -24.20 10.37 9.25
C TYR A 277 -24.84 10.25 10.65
N ASN A 278 -25.40 9.09 10.98
CA ASN A 278 -26.03 8.84 12.28
C ASN A 278 -25.04 9.02 13.43
N LYS A 279 -23.78 8.61 13.24
CA LYS A 279 -22.72 8.82 14.23
C LYS A 279 -22.37 10.30 14.39
N LEU A 280 -22.24 11.05 13.30
CA LEU A 280 -22.02 12.50 13.35
C LEU A 280 -23.19 13.19 14.07
N LYS A 281 -24.42 12.87 13.68
CA LYS A 281 -25.64 13.40 14.29
C LYS A 281 -25.69 13.10 15.79
N SER A 282 -25.47 11.84 16.19
CA SER A 282 -25.44 11.43 17.60
C SER A 282 -24.37 12.19 18.40
N THR A 283 -23.21 12.43 17.79
CA THR A 283 -22.12 13.21 18.40
C THR A 283 -22.54 14.66 18.60
N ILE A 284 -23.12 15.30 17.57
CA ILE A 284 -23.62 16.69 17.67
C ILE A 284 -24.74 16.76 18.72
N ASP A 285 -25.69 15.81 18.71
CA ASP A 285 -26.79 15.71 19.67
C ASP A 285 -26.28 15.65 21.10
N ALA A 286 -25.28 14.81 21.38
CA ALA A 286 -24.67 14.69 22.70
C ALA A 286 -23.94 15.98 23.12
N LEU A 287 -23.27 16.65 22.17
CA LEU A 287 -22.53 17.88 22.42
C LEU A 287 -23.44 19.09 22.71
N VAL A 288 -24.63 19.15 22.11
CA VAL A 288 -25.59 20.27 22.27
C VAL A 288 -26.74 19.95 23.22
N SER A 289 -26.78 18.75 23.79
CA SER A 289 -27.86 18.31 24.67
C SER A 289 -27.99 19.24 25.88
N PRO A 290 -29.20 19.76 26.18
CA PRO A 290 -29.42 20.51 27.41
C PRO A 290 -29.21 19.61 28.63
N ALA A 291 -28.96 20.21 29.80
CA ALA A 291 -29.01 19.48 31.05
C ALA A 291 -30.41 18.94 31.26
N ASP A 292 -30.52 17.69 31.67
CA ASP A 292 -31.80 17.06 32.01
C ASP A 292 -31.87 16.82 33.52
N PRO A 293 -32.68 17.62 34.26
CA PRO A 293 -32.85 17.48 35.70
C PRO A 293 -33.51 16.15 36.10
N SER A 294 -34.22 15.47 35.19
CA SER A 294 -34.95 14.24 35.49
C SER A 294 -34.08 12.97 35.40
N SER A 295 -33.07 12.97 34.53
CA SER A 295 -32.09 11.88 34.41
C SER A 295 -30.77 12.16 35.12
N GLY A 296 -30.55 13.39 35.62
CA GLY A 296 -29.29 13.81 36.24
C GLY A 296 -28.15 14.02 35.24
N SER A 297 -28.47 14.07 33.93
CA SER A 297 -27.46 14.23 32.87
C SER A 297 -26.99 15.69 32.78
N ALA A 298 -25.68 15.89 32.85
CA ALA A 298 -25.06 17.20 32.66
C ALA A 298 -25.29 17.72 31.23
N ALA A 299 -25.35 19.05 31.07
CA ALA A 299 -25.41 19.67 29.76
C ALA A 299 -24.17 19.31 28.94
N GLY A 300 -24.35 19.10 27.63
CA GLY A 300 -23.25 18.98 26.69
C GLY A 300 -22.39 20.25 26.66
N ALA A 301 -21.11 20.12 26.31
CA ALA A 301 -20.17 21.24 26.31
C ALA A 301 -20.60 22.41 25.40
N PHE A 302 -21.44 22.15 24.40
CA PHE A 302 -21.99 23.13 23.46
C PHE A 302 -23.51 23.32 23.63
N ALA A 303 -24.09 22.99 24.79
CA ALA A 303 -25.51 23.17 25.05
C ALA A 303 -25.99 24.64 24.99
N GLY A 304 -25.08 25.60 24.98
CA GLY A 304 -25.34 27.04 24.74
C GLY A 304 -25.03 27.51 23.31
N ASP A 305 -24.32 26.72 22.51
CA ASP A 305 -23.78 27.14 21.22
C ASP A 305 -24.82 27.02 20.10
N SER A 306 -25.09 28.12 19.39
CA SER A 306 -26.02 28.14 18.26
C SER A 306 -25.38 27.65 16.96
N GLY A 307 -24.07 27.81 16.80
CA GLY A 307 -23.33 27.37 15.62
C GLY A 307 -23.23 25.85 15.55
N VAL A 308 -22.87 25.20 16.66
CA VAL A 308 -22.83 23.72 16.74
C VAL A 308 -24.24 23.13 16.62
N ARG A 309 -25.27 23.83 17.14
CA ARG A 309 -26.67 23.42 16.93
C ARG A 309 -27.13 23.51 15.48
N ALA A 310 -26.62 24.47 14.71
CA ALA A 310 -26.93 24.61 13.29
C ALA A 310 -26.30 23.52 12.41
N LEU A 311 -25.36 22.72 12.95
CA LEU A 311 -24.76 21.59 12.24
C LEU A 311 -25.58 20.29 12.31
N ARG A 312 -26.68 20.26 13.09
CA ARG A 312 -27.64 19.13 13.09
C ARG A 312 -28.36 19.01 11.75
#